data_AF-A0A523WV81-F1
#
_entry.id   AF-A0A523WV81-F1
#
_cell.length_a   1.000
_cell.length_b   1.000
_cell.length_c   1.000
_cell.angle_alpha   90.00
_cell.angle_beta   90.00
_cell.angle_gamma   90.00
#
_symmetry.space_group_name_H-M   'P 1'
#
loop_
_entity.id
_entity.type
_entity.pdbx_description
1 polymer ?
#
loop_
_entity_poly.entity_id
_entity_poly.type
_entity_poly.pdbx_seq_one_letter_code
_entity_poly.pdbx_strand_id
1 'polypeptide(L)' 'MQMNETRVNGYLGKGITNNEILTSGMDVFDGTPMLDIKPYIKDLDTKHDANYGWIEDMDDREHLLLHIRGIPHDY' A
#
# COMPACT_ATOMS: atom_id res chain seq x y z
N MET A 1 22.33 -9.96 9.27
CA MET A 1 21.04 -9.25 9.35
C MET A 1 19.96 -10.32 9.34
N GLN A 2 19.24 -10.48 10.44
CA GLN A 2 18.40 -11.65 10.70
C GLN A 2 17.08 -11.52 9.94
N MET A 3 16.81 -12.45 9.02
CA MET A 3 15.55 -12.52 8.28
C MET A 3 14.46 -13.08 9.19
N ASN A 4 13.44 -12.28 9.50
CA ASN A 4 12.27 -12.75 10.22
C ASN A 4 11.24 -13.29 9.23
N GLU A 5 11.46 -14.50 8.73
CA GLU A 5 10.36 -15.29 8.15
C GLU A 5 9.44 -15.73 9.30
N THR A 6 8.35 -15.00 9.52
CA THR A 6 7.28 -15.48 10.39
C THR A 6 6.35 -16.35 9.56
N ARG A 7 6.56 -17.67 9.57
CA ARG A 7 5.54 -18.64 9.16
C ARG A 7 4.43 -18.63 10.22
N VAL A 8 3.22 -18.22 9.85
CA VAL A 8 2.04 -18.37 10.69
C VAL A 8 0.98 -19.18 9.93
N ASN A 9 0.80 -20.43 10.35
CA ASN A 9 -0.43 -21.22 10.27
C ASN A 9 -1.37 -20.98 9.08
N GLY A 10 -1.16 -21.71 7.96
CA GLY A 10 -2.23 -22.12 7.05
C GLY A 10 -2.95 -21.04 6.23
N TYR A 11 -2.59 -19.76 6.35
CA TYR A 11 -3.11 -18.66 5.52
C TYR A 11 -1.94 -17.82 4.98
N LEU A 12 -2.07 -17.45 3.70
CA LEU A 12 -1.03 -16.92 2.82
C LEU A 12 -0.36 -15.65 3.38
N GLY A 13 0.98 -15.68 3.38
CA GLY A 13 1.85 -14.65 3.92
C GLY A 13 1.66 -13.29 3.26
N LYS A 14 1.80 -12.24 4.06
CA LYS A 14 1.96 -10.86 3.61
C LYS A 14 3.35 -10.41 4.01
N GLY A 15 4.11 -9.80 3.11
CA GLY A 15 5.46 -9.36 3.42
C GLY A 15 6.10 -8.56 2.30
N ILE A 16 7.15 -7.82 2.65
CA ILE A 16 7.97 -7.06 1.71
C ILE A 16 9.42 -7.45 1.97
N THR A 17 10.12 -7.91 0.95
CA THR A 17 11.55 -8.23 1.01
C THR A 17 12.24 -7.62 -0.20
N ASN A 18 13.08 -6.61 0.02
CA ASN A 18 13.73 -5.85 -1.05
C ASN A 18 12.70 -5.31 -2.07
N ASN A 19 12.70 -5.86 -3.28
CA ASN A 19 11.83 -5.51 -4.39
C ASN A 19 10.69 -6.53 -4.61
N GLU A 20 10.47 -7.44 -3.67
CA GLU A 20 9.41 -8.46 -3.72
C GLU A 20 8.32 -8.18 -2.70
N ILE A 21 7.07 -8.25 -3.15
CA ILE A 21 5.87 -8.11 -2.32
C ILE A 21 5.14 -9.44 -2.34
N LEU A 22 5.06 -10.11 -1.19
CA LEU A 22 4.23 -11.28 -1.00
C LEU A 22 2.82 -10.83 -0.61
N THR A 23 1.84 -11.16 -1.45
CA THR A 23 0.44 -10.82 -1.23
C THR A 23 -0.48 -11.93 -1.73
N SER A 24 -1.78 -11.77 -1.54
CA SER A 24 -2.83 -12.70 -1.99
C SER A 24 -4.05 -11.94 -2.49
N GLY A 25 -4.97 -12.64 -3.16
CA GLY A 25 -6.20 -12.04 -3.71
C GLY A 25 -6.03 -11.41 -5.08
N MET A 26 -4.97 -11.77 -5.82
CA MET A 26 -4.79 -11.37 -7.21
C MET A 26 -5.44 -12.40 -8.15
N ASP A 27 -6.18 -11.91 -9.14
CA ASP A 27 -6.76 -12.70 -10.23
C ASP A 27 -6.04 -12.38 -11.54
N VAL A 28 -4.78 -12.78 -11.63
CA VAL A 28 -3.90 -12.54 -12.79
C VAL A 28 -3.07 -13.79 -13.08
N PHE A 29 -2.66 -13.97 -14.34
CA PHE A 29 -1.75 -15.06 -14.71
C PHE A 29 -0.33 -14.79 -14.22
N ASP A 30 0.42 -15.87 -14.00
CA ASP A 30 1.84 -15.79 -13.76
C ASP A 30 2.57 -15.10 -14.92
N GLY A 31 3.54 -14.25 -14.60
CA GLY A 31 4.28 -13.44 -15.57
C GLY A 31 3.53 -12.21 -16.13
N THR A 32 2.32 -11.90 -15.65
CA THR A 32 1.61 -10.68 -16.05
C THR A 32 2.43 -9.42 -15.68
N PRO A 33 2.79 -8.53 -16.64
CA PRO A 33 3.57 -7.34 -16.34
C PRO A 33 2.83 -6.37 -15.39
N MET A 34 3.54 -5.89 -14.37
CA MET A 34 3.03 -4.87 -13.46
C MET A 34 3.38 -3.48 -13.98
N LEU A 35 2.38 -2.59 -14.04
CA LEU A 35 2.57 -1.23 -14.56
C LEU A 35 2.82 -0.20 -13.47
N ASP A 36 2.12 -0.32 -12.34
CA ASP A 36 2.17 0.66 -11.26
C ASP A 36 1.71 0.05 -9.94
N ILE A 37 2.19 0.60 -8.83
CA ILE A 37 1.72 0.28 -7.47
C ILE A 37 1.34 1.59 -6.80
N LYS A 38 0.12 1.66 -6.28
CA LYS A 38 -0.38 2.82 -5.53
C LYS A 38 -0.75 2.41 -4.11
N PRO A 39 -0.64 3.30 -3.12
CA PRO A 39 -1.15 3.03 -1.80
C PRO A 39 -2.68 3.07 -1.85
N TYR A 40 -3.35 2.21 -1.09
CA TYR A 40 -4.76 2.43 -0.81
C TYR A 40 -4.90 3.70 0.04
N ILE A 41 -5.83 4.58 -0.32
CA ILE A 41 -6.13 5.82 0.39
C ILE A 41 -7.46 5.63 1.10
N LYS A 42 -7.44 5.60 2.43
CA LYS A 42 -8.63 5.37 3.26
C LYS A 42 -9.85 6.25 2.90
N ASP A 43 -9.62 7.51 2.51
CA ASP A 43 -10.68 8.46 2.17
C ASP A 43 -11.15 8.39 0.70
N LEU A 44 -10.39 7.75 -0.20
CA LEU A 44 -10.70 7.71 -1.64
C LEU A 44 -11.09 6.31 -2.14
N ASP A 45 -10.49 5.27 -1.57
CA ASP A 45 -10.67 3.90 -2.02
C ASP A 45 -11.72 3.15 -1.20
N THR A 46 -12.33 2.13 -1.80
CA THR A 46 -13.42 1.33 -1.21
C THR A 46 -12.90 0.21 -0.30
N LYS A 47 -11.86 0.48 0.52
CA LYS A 47 -11.32 -0.46 1.51
C LYS A 47 -11.35 0.20 2.89
N HIS A 48 -12.43 -0.05 3.63
CA HIS A 48 -12.72 0.64 4.90
C HIS A 48 -11.66 0.43 5.99
N ASP A 49 -10.94 -0.69 5.98
CA ASP A 49 -9.85 -1.02 6.90
C ASP A 49 -8.47 -0.66 6.34
N ALA A 50 -8.38 0.07 5.21
CA ALA A 50 -7.11 0.56 4.70
C ALA A 50 -6.51 1.64 5.60
N ASN A 51 -5.18 1.65 5.68
CA ASN A 51 -4.40 2.81 6.11
C ASN A 51 -4.09 3.69 4.88
N TYR A 52 -3.27 4.74 5.04
CA TYR A 52 -2.80 5.56 3.91
C TYR A 52 -1.54 5.00 3.21
N GLY A 53 -1.16 3.74 3.50
CA GLY A 53 0.06 3.14 2.97
C GLY A 53 1.31 3.95 3.31
N TRP A 54 2.21 4.09 2.33
CA TRP A 54 3.47 4.83 2.49
C TRP A 54 3.31 6.36 2.51
N ILE A 55 2.10 6.90 2.29
CA ILE A 55 1.83 8.33 2.43
C ILE A 55 1.89 8.76 3.89
N GLU A 56 1.64 7.83 4.82
CA GLU A 56 1.62 8.16 6.25
C GLU A 56 2.96 8.76 6.74
N ASP A 57 4.07 8.33 6.13
CA ASP A 57 5.43 8.75 6.48
C ASP A 57 6.01 9.81 5.52
N MET A 58 5.20 10.41 4.63
CA MET A 58 5.64 11.47 3.73
C MET A 58 5.66 12.83 4.44
N ASP A 59 6.75 13.58 4.27
CA ASP A 59 6.90 14.94 4.84
C ASP A 59 5.76 15.88 4.42
N ASP A 60 5.23 15.71 3.21
CA ASP A 60 4.20 16.56 2.59
C ASP A 60 2.77 15.99 2.71
N ARG A 61 2.56 15.07 3.66
CA ARG A 61 1.26 14.40 3.86
C ARG A 61 0.12 15.39 4.11
N GLU A 62 0.35 16.44 4.88
CA GLU A 62 -0.71 17.41 5.21
C GLU A 62 -1.19 18.16 3.97
N HIS A 63 -0.29 18.57 3.08
CA HIS A 63 -0.64 19.21 1.81
C HIS A 63 -1.43 18.25 0.91
N LEU A 64 -0.97 17.00 0.80
CA LEU A 64 -1.69 15.97 0.06
C LEU A 64 -3.11 15.72 0.61
N LEU A 65 -3.30 15.76 1.93
CA LEU A 65 -4.62 15.62 2.55
C LEU A 65 -5.55 16.79 2.20
N LEU A 66 -5.02 18.01 2.03
CA LEU A 66 -5.82 19.14 1.55
C LEU A 66 -6.31 18.89 0.12
N HIS A 67 -5.47 18.34 -0.76
CA HIS A 67 -5.87 17.93 -2.10
C HIS A 67 -6.93 16.82 -2.08
N ILE A 68 -6.75 15.78 -1.27
CA ILE A 68 -7.71 14.67 -1.13
C ILE A 68 -9.10 15.18 -0.69
N ARG A 69 -9.13 16.16 0.22
CA ARG A 69 -10.37 16.75 0.75
C ARG A 69 -10.96 17.84 -0.15
N GLY A 70 -10.30 18.18 -1.26
CA GLY A 70 -10.73 19.27 -2.15
C GLY A 70 -10.70 20.65 -1.49
N ILE A 71 -9.83 20.86 -0.50
CA ILE A 71 -9.69 22.14 0.20
C ILE A 71 -8.71 23.03 -0.60
N PRO A 72 -9.12 24.23 -1.04
CA PRO A 72 -8.20 25.17 -1.68
C PRO A 72 -7.08 25.62 -0.73
N HIS A 73 -5.84 25.67 -1.22
CA HIS A 73 -4.65 26.09 -0.49
C HIS A 73 -3.53 26.48 -1.46
N ASP A 74 -2.49 27.16 -0.95
CA ASP A 74 -1.30 27.52 -1.71
C ASP A 74 -0.27 26.37 -1.72
N TYR A 75 0.64 26.37 -2.70
CA TYR A 75 1.74 25.42 -2.84
C TYR A 75 3.00 25.86 -2.11
#